data_AF-A0AA43A942-F1
#
_entry.id   AF-A0AA43A942-F1
#
_cell.length_a   1.000
_cell.length_b   1.000
_cell.length_c   1.000
_cell.angle_alpha   90.00
_cell.angle_beta   90.00
_cell.angle_gamma   90.00
#
_symmetry.space_group_name_H-M   'P 1'
#
loop_
_entity.id
_entity.type
_entity.pdbx_description
1 polymer ?
#
loop_
_entity_poly.entity_id
_entity_poly.type
_entity_poly.pdbx_seq_one_letter_code
_entity_poly.pdbx_strand_id
1 'polypeptide(L)'
;MVFAAAQRYARQFPAERFRERVISHRERVIRTLCYHVFRIGESFLETWDGAEYSVKIADNEPPDEMQTGDDIARYGAAVWQRYETWWQGLDDRSLSRVLKTYYGDTVAHKLFERVTWHSAQHCRQLVAVLERMGIAADGPLTSEDLAGLPLPERLWE
;
A
#
# COMPACT_ATOMS: atom_id res chain seq x y z
N MET A 1 -8.23 -2.64 -7.69
CA MET A 1 -9.16 -2.77 -6.55
C MET A 1 -8.57 -2.17 -5.28
N VAL A 2 -7.51 -2.75 -4.68
CA VAL A 2 -6.86 -2.24 -3.45
C VAL A 2 -6.37 -0.79 -3.58
N PHE A 3 -5.58 -0.48 -4.62
CA PHE A 3 -5.08 0.89 -4.83
C PHE A 3 -6.21 1.90 -5.07
N ALA A 4 -7.19 1.54 -5.90
CA ALA A 4 -8.37 2.38 -6.13
C ALA A 4 -9.13 2.69 -4.83
N ALA A 5 -9.25 1.73 -3.93
CA ALA A 5 -9.86 1.92 -2.62
C ALA A 5 -9.01 2.85 -1.73
N ALA A 6 -7.71 2.60 -1.62
CA ALA A 6 -6.79 3.45 -0.88
C ALA A 6 -6.78 4.91 -1.38
N GLN A 7 -6.91 5.12 -2.69
CA GLN A 7 -7.01 6.45 -3.30
C GLN A 7 -8.29 7.17 -2.88
N ARG A 8 -9.41 6.47 -2.69
CA ARG A 8 -10.64 7.06 -2.15
C ARG A 8 -10.42 7.43 -0.69
N TYR A 9 -9.94 6.50 0.14
CA TYR A 9 -9.74 6.75 1.57
C TYR A 9 -8.77 7.90 1.83
N ALA A 10 -7.66 7.98 1.08
CA ALA A 10 -6.69 9.06 1.20
C ALA A 10 -7.36 10.43 1.03
N ARG A 11 -8.30 10.57 0.09
CA ARG A 11 -9.06 11.80 -0.16
C ARG A 11 -10.10 12.13 0.90
N GLN A 12 -10.51 11.15 1.72
CA GLN A 12 -11.48 11.37 2.79
C GLN A 12 -10.85 11.97 4.05
N PHE A 13 -9.53 11.84 4.21
CA PHE A 13 -8.83 12.44 5.35
C PHE A 13 -8.67 13.96 5.14
N PRO A 14 -9.08 14.80 6.11
CA PRO A 14 -8.80 16.23 6.06
C PRO A 14 -7.29 16.49 6.16
N ALA A 15 -6.77 17.39 5.33
CA ALA A 15 -5.32 17.66 5.23
C ALA A 15 -4.71 18.14 6.56
N GLU A 16 -5.46 18.91 7.34
CA GLU A 16 -5.05 19.39 8.66
C GLU A 16 -4.85 18.26 9.69
N ARG A 17 -5.46 17.08 9.45
CA ARG A 17 -5.37 15.92 10.34
C ARG A 17 -4.31 14.91 9.89
N PHE A 18 -3.65 15.11 8.75
CA PHE A 18 -2.67 14.16 8.19
C PHE A 18 -1.50 13.83 9.11
N ARG A 19 -1.14 14.79 9.99
CA ARG A 19 -0.05 14.64 10.96
C ARG A 19 -0.50 13.98 12.27
N GLU A 20 -1.78 13.66 12.41
CA GLU A 20 -2.26 12.92 13.56
C GLU A 20 -1.82 11.46 13.51
N ARG A 21 -1.62 10.86 14.69
CA ARG A 21 -1.25 9.46 14.82
C ARG A 21 -2.40 8.54 14.41
N VAL A 22 -2.07 7.47 13.68
CA VAL A 22 -3.05 6.45 13.28
C VAL A 22 -3.63 5.73 14.49
N ILE A 23 -2.83 5.51 15.53
CA ILE A 23 -3.25 5.02 16.85
C ILE A 23 -2.38 5.67 17.94
N SER A 24 -2.93 5.86 19.14
CA SER A 24 -2.29 6.68 20.19
C SER A 24 -0.90 6.21 20.63
N HIS A 25 -0.66 4.90 20.60
CA HIS A 25 0.55 4.24 21.10
C HIS A 25 1.59 3.92 20.00
N ARG A 26 1.40 4.39 18.76
CA ARG A 26 2.40 4.27 17.68
C ARG A 26 2.69 5.65 17.09
N GLU A 27 3.92 5.82 16.60
CA GLU A 27 4.38 7.09 16.02
C GLU A 27 3.85 7.34 14.60
N ARG A 28 3.44 6.28 13.87
CA ARG A 28 2.97 6.40 12.49
C ARG A 28 1.76 7.33 12.40
N VAL A 29 1.79 8.25 11.44
CA VAL A 29 0.74 9.26 11.20
C VAL A 29 -0.08 8.90 9.96
N ILE A 30 -1.25 9.54 9.81
CA ILE A 30 -2.19 9.26 8.72
C ILE A 30 -1.53 9.43 7.35
N ARG A 31 -0.77 10.51 7.16
CA ARG A 31 -0.04 10.80 5.91
C ARG A 31 0.87 9.65 5.49
N THR A 32 1.69 9.15 6.43
CA THR A 32 2.67 8.10 6.14
C THR A 32 1.97 6.77 5.90
N LEU A 33 0.90 6.45 6.63
CA LEU A 33 0.11 5.25 6.36
C LEU A 33 -0.56 5.28 4.97
N CYS A 34 -1.16 6.41 4.58
CA CYS A 34 -1.79 6.57 3.26
C CYS A 34 -0.78 6.40 2.12
N TYR A 35 0.40 7.02 2.24
CA TYR A 35 1.49 6.87 1.28
C TYR A 35 2.00 5.43 1.19
N HIS A 36 2.19 4.80 2.35
CA HIS A 36 2.80 3.49 2.47
C HIS A 36 2.03 2.40 1.71
N VAL A 37 0.70 2.50 1.61
CA VAL A 37 -0.12 1.55 0.83
C VAL A 37 0.39 1.39 -0.60
N PHE A 38 0.75 2.50 -1.26
CA PHE A 38 1.23 2.50 -2.65
C PHE A 38 2.72 2.23 -2.73
N ARG A 39 3.50 2.76 -1.77
CA ARG A 39 4.95 2.57 -1.70
C ARG A 39 5.35 1.10 -1.57
N ILE A 40 4.56 0.30 -0.84
CA ILE A 40 4.72 -1.16 -0.78
C ILE A 40 4.65 -1.78 -2.18
N GLY A 41 3.66 -1.43 -3.00
CA GLY A 41 3.60 -1.95 -4.37
C GLY A 41 4.68 -1.38 -5.27
N GLU A 42 4.97 -0.08 -5.20
CA GLU A 42 6.04 0.52 -6.00
C GLU A 42 7.39 -0.15 -5.76
N SER A 43 7.69 -0.50 -4.50
CA SER A 43 8.91 -1.21 -4.14
C SER A 43 9.04 -2.61 -4.75
N PHE A 44 7.92 -3.28 -5.05
CA PHE A 44 7.96 -4.53 -5.80
C PHE A 44 8.43 -4.31 -7.24
N LEU A 45 7.96 -3.25 -7.92
CA LEU A 45 8.41 -2.94 -9.29
C LEU A 45 9.90 -2.62 -9.32
N GLU A 46 10.40 -1.87 -8.35
CA GLU A 46 11.85 -1.60 -8.23
C GLU A 46 12.65 -2.87 -7.96
N THR A 47 12.10 -3.78 -7.14
CA THR A 47 12.74 -5.09 -6.88
C THR A 47 12.75 -5.96 -8.12
N TRP A 48 11.66 -5.93 -8.90
CA TRP A 48 11.57 -6.60 -10.20
C TRP A 48 12.66 -6.09 -11.14
N ASP A 49 12.95 -4.79 -11.13
CA ASP A 49 14.00 -4.17 -11.94
C ASP A 49 15.42 -4.38 -11.38
N GLY A 50 15.56 -5.15 -10.30
CA GLY A 50 16.85 -5.62 -9.77
C GLY A 50 17.28 -5.01 -8.45
N ALA A 51 16.47 -4.12 -7.85
CA ALA A 51 16.72 -3.68 -6.47
C ALA A 51 16.52 -4.83 -5.48
N GLU A 52 17.13 -4.72 -4.30
CA GLU A 52 16.80 -5.58 -3.17
C GLU A 52 15.55 -5.06 -2.45
N TYR A 53 14.60 -5.95 -2.17
CA TYR A 53 13.46 -5.64 -1.30
C TYR A 53 13.93 -5.54 0.15
N SER A 54 14.47 -4.38 0.53
CA SER A 54 14.86 -4.01 1.89
C SER A 54 13.67 -3.50 2.70
N VAL A 55 13.79 -3.40 4.03
CA VAL A 55 12.77 -2.73 4.85
C VAL A 55 12.61 -1.26 4.44
N LYS A 56 13.73 -0.58 4.17
CA LYS A 56 13.73 0.85 3.82
C LYS A 56 13.03 1.13 2.51
N ILE A 57 13.20 0.29 1.48
CA ILE A 57 12.59 0.53 0.16
C ILE A 57 11.06 0.58 0.23
N ALA A 58 10.44 -0.12 1.19
CA ALA A 58 8.99 -0.13 1.38
C ALA A 58 8.49 0.91 2.41
N ASP A 59 9.36 1.39 3.32
CA ASP A 59 8.98 2.23 4.47
C ASP A 59 9.59 3.65 4.42
N ASN A 60 9.89 4.15 3.22
CA ASN A 60 10.35 5.54 3.03
C ASN A 60 9.26 6.55 3.39
N GLU A 61 9.68 7.75 3.80
CA GLU A 61 8.77 8.88 4.06
C GLU A 61 8.17 9.44 2.75
N PRO A 62 6.92 9.91 2.76
CA PRO A 62 6.35 10.66 1.65
C PRO A 62 7.12 11.98 1.42
N PRO A 63 7.33 12.39 0.15
CA PRO A 63 7.96 13.67 -0.19
C PRO A 63 7.28 14.87 0.48
N ASP A 64 8.04 15.88 0.87
CA ASP A 64 7.55 17.06 1.62
C ASP A 64 6.45 17.85 0.89
N GLU A 65 6.39 17.78 -0.43
CA GLU A 65 5.32 18.38 -1.23
C GLU A 65 3.98 17.65 -1.14
N MET A 66 3.97 16.37 -0.73
CA MET A 66 2.77 15.54 -0.64
C MET A 66 2.05 15.80 0.69
N GLN A 67 1.15 16.77 0.71
CA GLN A 67 0.49 17.26 1.94
C GLN A 67 -1.01 16.92 2.01
N THR A 68 -1.62 16.51 0.90
CA THR A 68 -3.06 16.26 0.82
C THR A 68 -3.38 14.83 0.37
N GLY A 69 -4.64 14.42 0.57
CA GLY A 69 -5.16 13.16 0.06
C GLY A 69 -5.10 13.06 -1.46
N ASP A 70 -5.28 14.17 -2.16
CA ASP A 70 -5.17 14.22 -3.62
C ASP A 70 -3.73 14.04 -4.10
N ASP A 71 -2.73 14.58 -3.39
CA ASP A 71 -1.33 14.32 -3.72
C ASP A 71 -1.00 12.82 -3.62
N ILE A 72 -1.41 12.19 -2.51
CA ILE A 72 -1.22 10.75 -2.29
C ILE A 72 -1.97 9.94 -3.36
N ALA A 73 -3.21 10.32 -3.67
CA ALA A 73 -4.00 9.59 -4.64
C ALA A 73 -3.47 9.71 -6.07
N ARG A 74 -2.91 10.87 -6.46
CA ARG A 74 -2.18 11.04 -7.72
C ARG A 74 -0.94 10.16 -7.78
N TYR A 75 -0.16 10.10 -6.71
CA TYR A 75 0.98 9.20 -6.61
C TYR A 75 0.53 7.74 -6.77
N GLY A 76 -0.51 7.31 -6.05
CA GLY A 76 -1.08 5.97 -6.22
C GLY A 76 -1.56 5.66 -7.64
N ALA A 77 -2.06 6.67 -8.36
CA ALA A 77 -2.47 6.50 -9.76
C ALA A 77 -1.25 6.28 -10.67
N ALA A 78 -0.17 7.03 -10.44
CA ALA A 78 1.08 6.88 -11.18
C ALA A 78 1.71 5.49 -10.93
N VAL A 79 1.71 5.00 -9.68
CA VAL A 79 2.17 3.64 -9.38
C VAL A 79 1.31 2.59 -10.07
N TRP A 80 -0.03 2.77 -10.10
CA TRP A 80 -0.91 1.84 -10.82
C TRP A 80 -0.63 1.82 -12.33
N GLN A 81 -0.43 2.97 -12.97
CA GLN A 81 -0.06 3.03 -14.38
C GLN A 81 1.25 2.30 -14.69
N ARG A 82 2.24 2.38 -13.78
CA ARG A 82 3.48 1.61 -13.87
C ARG A 82 3.22 0.10 -13.79
N TYR A 83 2.32 -0.34 -12.91
CA TYR A 83 1.90 -1.74 -12.83
C TYR A 83 1.19 -2.22 -14.09
N GLU A 84 0.28 -1.42 -14.66
CA GLU A 84 -0.41 -1.76 -15.90
C GLU A 84 0.59 -1.93 -17.05
N THR A 85 1.51 -0.97 -17.19
CA THR A 85 2.59 -1.02 -18.19
C THR A 85 3.48 -2.25 -17.99
N TRP A 86 3.93 -2.50 -16.76
CA TRP A 86 4.75 -3.65 -16.41
C TRP A 86 4.03 -4.96 -16.76
N TRP A 87 2.79 -5.14 -16.31
CA TRP A 87 2.02 -6.37 -16.52
C TRP A 87 1.71 -6.66 -17.99
N GLN A 88 1.43 -5.61 -18.77
CA GLN A 88 1.21 -5.73 -20.21
C GLN A 88 2.50 -6.07 -20.95
N GLY A 89 3.65 -5.58 -20.47
CA GLY A 89 4.97 -5.86 -21.04
C GLY A 89 5.57 -7.22 -20.68
N LEU A 90 4.94 -8.02 -19.80
CA LEU A 90 5.40 -9.36 -19.48
C LEU A 90 4.99 -10.37 -20.55
N ASP A 91 5.98 -11.06 -21.14
CA ASP A 91 5.76 -12.24 -21.96
C ASP A 91 5.31 -13.44 -21.11
N ASP A 92 5.95 -13.63 -19.95
CA ASP A 92 5.60 -14.65 -18.96
C ASP A 92 5.09 -14.00 -17.66
N ARG A 93 3.85 -14.35 -17.30
CA ARG A 93 3.14 -13.86 -16.10
C ARG A 93 3.17 -14.86 -14.94
N SER A 94 4.00 -15.90 -15.02
CA SER A 94 4.19 -16.87 -13.93
C SER A 94 4.84 -16.28 -12.69
N LEU A 95 5.57 -15.16 -12.83
CA LEU A 95 6.35 -14.51 -11.77
C LEU A 95 7.27 -15.52 -11.04
N SER A 96 7.91 -16.41 -11.79
CA SER A 96 8.79 -17.48 -11.28
C SER A 96 10.22 -17.04 -10.97
N ARG A 97 10.62 -15.82 -11.38
CA ARG A 97 11.95 -15.24 -11.13
C ARG A 97 12.26 -15.15 -9.63
N VAL A 98 13.51 -15.42 -9.25
CA VAL A 98 14.02 -15.18 -7.89
C VAL A 98 14.40 -13.70 -7.72
N LEU A 99 13.92 -13.10 -6.63
CA LEU A 99 14.18 -11.73 -6.21
C LEU A 99 14.95 -11.70 -4.88
N LYS A 100 15.79 -10.68 -4.72
CA LYS A 100 16.55 -10.44 -3.48
C LYS A 100 15.67 -9.72 -2.46
N THR A 101 15.62 -10.22 -1.23
CA THR A 101 14.90 -9.57 -0.12
C THR A 101 15.70 -9.67 1.17
N TYR A 102 15.44 -8.75 2.11
CA TYR A 102 16.14 -8.72 3.40
C TYR A 102 15.91 -9.97 4.27
N TYR A 103 14.87 -10.76 3.97
CA TYR A 103 14.53 -11.99 4.69
C TYR A 103 14.89 -13.27 3.90
N GLY A 104 15.78 -13.11 2.91
CA GLY A 104 16.23 -14.19 2.03
C GLY A 104 15.62 -14.12 0.64
N ASP A 105 16.27 -14.76 -0.31
CA ASP A 105 15.80 -14.86 -1.69
C ASP A 105 14.42 -15.52 -1.75
N THR A 106 13.52 -14.95 -2.57
CA THR A 106 12.17 -15.49 -2.76
C THR A 106 11.75 -15.38 -4.22
N VAL A 107 10.80 -16.21 -4.61
CA VAL A 107 10.18 -16.15 -5.95
C VAL A 107 9.22 -14.96 -6.06
N ALA A 108 9.20 -14.31 -7.22
CA ALA A 108 8.51 -13.04 -7.41
C ALA A 108 7.01 -13.13 -7.10
N HIS A 109 6.34 -14.23 -7.40
CA HIS A 109 4.93 -14.41 -7.05
C HIS A 109 4.67 -14.30 -5.54
N LYS A 110 5.58 -14.81 -4.69
CA LYS A 110 5.44 -14.70 -3.23
C LYS A 110 5.61 -13.27 -2.75
N LEU A 111 6.56 -12.54 -3.34
CA LEU A 111 6.73 -11.13 -3.01
C LEU A 111 5.53 -10.31 -3.52
N PHE A 112 5.01 -10.62 -4.72
CA PHE A 112 3.86 -9.97 -5.31
C PHE A 112 2.59 -10.18 -4.47
N GLU A 113 2.34 -11.41 -4.03
CA GLU A 113 1.29 -11.74 -3.06
C GLU A 113 1.49 -10.95 -1.76
N ARG A 114 2.72 -10.92 -1.23
CA ARG A 114 3.07 -10.18 -0.02
C ARG A 114 2.73 -8.71 -0.09
N VAL A 115 3.18 -8.01 -1.13
CA VAL A 115 2.91 -6.58 -1.28
C VAL A 115 1.41 -6.32 -1.47
N THR A 116 0.69 -7.23 -2.13
CA THR A 116 -0.76 -7.13 -2.34
C THR A 116 -1.53 -7.21 -1.03
N TRP A 117 -1.33 -8.26 -0.23
CA TRP A 117 -2.06 -8.38 1.04
C TRP A 117 -1.60 -7.36 2.08
N HIS A 118 -0.35 -6.92 2.04
CA HIS A 118 0.16 -5.89 2.94
C HIS A 118 -0.49 -4.53 2.65
N SER A 119 -0.60 -4.13 1.38
CA SER A 119 -1.37 -2.94 0.98
C SER A 119 -2.85 -3.05 1.36
N ALA A 120 -3.46 -4.24 1.20
CA ALA A 120 -4.86 -4.48 1.59
C ALA A 120 -5.06 -4.42 3.11
N GLN A 121 -4.11 -4.90 3.91
CA GLN A 121 -4.15 -4.75 5.36
C GLN A 121 -4.12 -3.28 5.79
N HIS A 122 -3.29 -2.46 5.14
CA HIS A 122 -3.28 -1.03 5.43
C HIS A 122 -4.56 -0.33 4.96
N CYS A 123 -5.24 -0.82 3.93
CA CYS A 123 -6.58 -0.35 3.59
C CYS A 123 -7.57 -0.58 4.75
N ARG A 124 -7.54 -1.76 5.39
CA ARG A 124 -8.36 -2.04 6.59
C ARG A 124 -8.05 -1.06 7.72
N GLN A 125 -6.77 -0.75 7.92
CA GLN A 125 -6.33 0.22 8.93
C GLN A 125 -6.82 1.63 8.63
N LEU A 126 -6.72 2.09 7.37
CA LEU A 126 -7.22 3.40 6.96
C LEU A 126 -8.73 3.55 7.19
N VAL A 127 -9.52 2.51 6.87
CA VAL A 127 -10.97 2.48 7.17
C VAL A 127 -11.23 2.67 8.66
N ALA A 128 -10.53 1.93 9.52
CA ALA A 128 -10.70 2.07 10.97
C ALA A 128 -10.31 3.46 11.50
N VAL A 129 -9.30 4.11 10.88
CA VAL A 129 -8.94 5.48 11.24
C VAL A 129 -10.04 6.46 10.80
N LEU A 130 -10.61 6.32 9.60
CA LEU A 130 -11.74 7.13 9.13
C LEU A 130 -12.96 6.99 10.07
N GLU A 131 -13.31 5.76 10.43
CA GLU A 131 -14.43 5.47 11.32
C GLU A 131 -14.23 6.09 12.71
N ARG A 132 -13.01 6.02 13.27
CA ARG A 132 -12.66 6.70 14.53
C ARG A 132 -12.81 8.23 14.42
N MET A 133 -12.64 8.78 13.22
CA MET A 133 -12.82 10.20 12.93
C MET A 133 -14.30 10.56 12.66
N GLY A 134 -15.22 9.59 12.73
CA GLY A 134 -16.63 9.79 12.40
C GLY A 134 -16.90 9.90 10.90
N ILE A 135 -15.96 9.45 10.05
CA ILE A 135 -16.05 9.51 8.59
C ILE A 135 -16.34 8.10 8.08
N ALA A 136 -17.47 7.89 7.41
CA ALA A 136 -17.76 6.62 6.75
C ALA A 136 -16.84 6.44 5.54
N ALA A 137 -16.15 5.30 5.44
CA ALA A 137 -15.27 5.02 4.32
C ALA A 137 -16.04 4.88 3.00
N ASP A 138 -15.52 5.46 1.92
CA ASP A 138 -16.13 5.43 0.59
C ASP A 138 -15.76 4.13 -0.14
N GLY A 139 -16.74 3.23 -0.23
CA GLY A 139 -16.58 1.92 -0.85
C GLY A 139 -15.48 1.09 -0.17
N PRO A 140 -15.67 0.70 1.12
CA PRO A 140 -14.71 -0.14 1.82
C PRO A 140 -14.50 -1.48 1.09
N LEU A 141 -13.27 -2.02 1.13
CA LEU A 141 -13.00 -3.36 0.61
C LEU A 141 -13.82 -4.37 1.41
N THR A 142 -14.54 -5.23 0.70
CA THR A 142 -15.42 -6.26 1.26
C THR A 142 -14.63 -7.52 1.60
N SER A 143 -15.24 -8.45 2.34
CA SER A 143 -14.65 -9.77 2.58
C SER A 143 -14.40 -10.55 1.28
N GLU A 144 -15.21 -10.32 0.24
CA GLU A 144 -15.04 -10.93 -1.08
C GLU A 144 -13.82 -10.35 -1.81
N ASP A 145 -13.63 -9.03 -1.75
CA ASP A 145 -12.45 -8.35 -2.31
C ASP A 145 -11.12 -8.83 -1.69
N LEU A 146 -11.18 -9.29 -0.44
CA LEU A 146 -10.03 -9.74 0.34
C LEU A 146 -9.87 -11.26 0.36
N ALA A 147 -10.78 -12.01 -0.27
CA ALA A 147 -10.78 -13.46 -0.24
C ALA A 147 -9.48 -14.03 -0.85
N GLY A 148 -8.87 -14.99 -0.15
CA GLY A 148 -7.63 -15.65 -0.58
C GLY A 148 -6.34 -14.90 -0.22
N LEU A 149 -6.41 -13.65 0.26
CA LEU A 149 -5.24 -12.95 0.78
C LEU A 149 -4.91 -13.44 2.21
N PRO A 150 -3.65 -13.74 2.53
CA PRO A 150 -3.23 -14.19 3.87
C PRO A 150 -3.13 -13.00 4.84
N LEU A 151 -4.26 -12.33 5.07
CA LEU A 151 -4.35 -11.17 5.97
C LEU A 151 -4.29 -11.61 7.44
N PRO A 152 -3.63 -10.83 8.31
CA PRO A 152 -3.69 -11.08 9.74
C PRO A 152 -5.11 -10.89 10.28
N GLU A 153 -5.45 -11.67 11.31
CA GLU A 153 -6.74 -11.55 11.99
C GLU A 153 -6.87 -10.18 12.66
N ARG A 154 -5.81 -9.77 13.38
CA ARG A 154 -5.75 -8.48 14.07
C ARG A 154 -5.46 -7.34 13.11
N LEU A 155 -6.11 -6.21 13.38
CA LEU A 155 -5.95 -4.99 12.58
C LEU A 155 -4.60 -4.30 12.80
N TRP A 156 -4.14 -4.28 14.05
CA TRP A 156 -2.90 -3.66 14.48
C TRP A 156 -2.01 -4.74 15.09
N GLU A 157 -1.04 -5.23 14.31
CA GLU A 157 0.04 -6.12 14.77
C GLU A 157 1.36 -5.36 14.86
#